data_AF-A0A0B3AKR8-F1
#
_entry.id   AF-A0A0B3AKR8-F1
#
_cell.length_a   1.000
_cell.length_b   1.000
_cell.length_c   1.000
_cell.angle_alpha   90.00
_cell.angle_beta   90.00
_cell.angle_gamma   90.00
#
_symmetry.space_group_name_H-M   'P 1'
#
loop_
_entity.id
_entity.type
_entity.pdbx_description
1 polymer ?
#
loop_
_entity_poly.entity_id
_entity_poly.type
_entity_poly.pdbx_seq_one_letter_code
_entity_poly.pdbx_strand_id
1 'polypeptide(L)'
;MISRKNIIQLVVLVVAVIGIILARVYFHQGTETKSPPTSNIPATPRMLTYTNPAYSIQYPTNWKKTQEKEEITFSSPLESSADTFQEKLSIGPLAGPSTNLDGFFKEYVDMLKKAAAVDNPSDTTLGGYPAHTVIFTVKPKDQPLLKMMQIFTQKGTKLYGITYRAEPDKYDANFATIQTMIGSFHFIISPEELEAFVTCLKDKKVTFYGASWCSHCTEQKELFEKSAKSLPYVECSTPGGKEQTANCKNKGIPGYPTWEFAGGSRVSGLMTLQDLAKKSGCTLS
;
A
#
# COMPACT_ATOMS: atom_id res chain seq x y z
N MET A 1 19.42 2.23 11.74
CA MET A 1 19.90 1.10 10.92
C MET A 1 19.16 -0.12 11.42
N ILE A 2 18.33 -0.75 10.58
CA ILE A 2 17.77 -2.06 10.91
C ILE A 2 18.98 -2.97 10.99
N SER A 3 19.32 -3.40 12.20
CA SER A 3 20.48 -4.25 12.39
C SER A 3 20.29 -5.51 11.54
N ARG A 4 21.36 -6.02 10.95
CA ARG A 4 21.38 -7.35 10.32
C ARG A 4 20.70 -8.40 11.21
N LYS A 5 20.80 -8.26 12.54
CA LYS A 5 20.09 -9.07 13.53
C LYS A 5 18.56 -9.03 13.38
N ASN A 6 17.97 -7.87 13.12
CA ASN A 6 16.54 -7.70 12.91
C ASN A 6 16.07 -8.31 11.58
N ILE A 7 16.87 -8.17 10.51
CA ILE A 7 16.54 -8.80 9.22
C ILE A 7 16.67 -10.34 9.35
N ILE A 8 17.69 -10.83 10.07
CA ILE A 8 17.80 -12.25 10.41
C ILE A 8 16.57 -12.70 11.19
N GLN A 9 16.15 -11.96 12.22
CA GLN A 9 14.96 -12.31 13.00
C GLN A 9 13.70 -12.32 12.13
N LEU A 10 13.57 -11.38 11.19
CA LEU A 10 12.45 -11.34 10.24
C LEU A 10 12.47 -12.57 9.33
N VAL A 11 13.61 -12.91 8.70
CA VAL A 11 13.72 -14.10 7.85
C VAL A 11 13.48 -15.37 8.65
N VAL A 12 13.97 -15.45 9.90
CA VAL A 12 13.70 -16.57 10.80
C VAL A 12 12.21 -16.67 11.11
N LEU A 13 11.51 -15.58 11.43
CA LEU A 13 10.06 -15.60 11.66
C LEU A 13 9.28 -16.01 10.39
N VAL A 14 9.72 -15.54 9.23
CA VAL A 14 9.11 -15.87 7.93
C VAL A 14 9.35 -17.32 7.52
N VAL A 15 10.51 -17.90 7.86
CA VAL A 15 10.82 -19.31 7.59
C VAL A 15 10.26 -20.24 8.68
N ALA A 16 10.12 -19.76 9.92
CA ALA A 16 9.63 -20.54 11.06
C ALA A 16 8.10 -20.51 11.27
N VAL A 17 7.41 -19.49 10.74
CA VAL A 17 5.94 -19.26 10.77
C VAL A 17 5.24 -19.83 12.01
N ILE A 18 5.55 -19.31 13.20
CA ILE A 18 4.67 -19.27 14.40
C ILE A 18 4.32 -20.65 15.03
N GLY A 19 5.18 -21.11 15.94
CA GLY A 19 4.76 -21.98 17.04
C GLY A 19 4.03 -21.17 18.11
N ILE A 20 2.76 -21.50 18.35
CA ILE A 20 2.02 -21.62 19.63
C ILE A 20 0.52 -21.67 19.27
N ILE A 21 -0.05 -22.89 19.16
CA ILE A 21 -1.35 -23.25 19.75
C ILE A 21 -1.22 -24.72 20.19
N LEU A 22 -1.22 -24.97 21.49
CA LEU A 22 -1.35 -26.31 22.06
C LEU A 22 -2.81 -26.80 21.95
N ALA A 23 -2.96 -27.97 21.33
CA ALA A 23 -3.97 -29.04 21.50
C ALA A 23 -5.43 -28.73 21.88
N ARG A 24 -6.36 -29.31 21.08
CA ARG A 24 -7.57 -30.13 21.43
C ARG A 24 -8.53 -30.13 20.21
N VAL A 25 -9.14 -31.20 19.69
CA VAL A 25 -9.49 -32.57 20.14
C VAL A 25 -9.71 -33.50 18.92
N TYR A 26 -9.54 -34.79 19.21
CA TYR A 26 -9.81 -36.06 18.53
C TYR A 26 -10.97 -36.23 17.52
N PHE A 27 -10.72 -37.16 16.58
CA PHE A 27 -11.59 -38.18 15.94
C PHE A 27 -13.11 -37.99 15.92
N HIS A 28 -13.68 -38.00 14.71
CA HIS A 28 -14.71 -38.99 14.36
C HIS A 28 -14.61 -39.39 12.88
N GLN A 29 -14.60 -40.70 12.63
CA GLN A 29 -14.96 -41.26 11.33
C GLN A 29 -16.44 -40.96 11.06
N GLY A 30 -16.72 -40.38 9.91
CA GLY A 30 -18.05 -40.21 9.36
C GLY A 30 -17.93 -40.10 7.85
N THR A 31 -18.35 -41.15 7.15
CA THR A 31 -18.49 -41.17 5.70
C THR A 31 -19.59 -40.20 5.30
N GLU A 32 -19.27 -39.15 4.55
CA GLU A 32 -20.28 -38.37 3.84
C GLU A 32 -19.97 -38.26 2.35
N THR A 33 -21.02 -38.49 1.58
CA THR A 33 -21.13 -38.62 0.14
C THR A 33 -20.84 -37.30 -0.58
N LYS A 34 -20.03 -37.38 -1.65
CA LYS A 34 -19.78 -36.28 -2.59
C LYS A 34 -21.09 -35.80 -3.21
N SER A 35 -21.47 -34.55 -2.95
CA SER A 35 -22.39 -33.79 -3.81
C SER A 35 -21.60 -33.06 -4.90
N PRO A 36 -22.13 -32.93 -6.13
CA PRO A 36 -21.42 -32.29 -7.23
C PRO A 36 -21.24 -30.78 -6.99
N PRO A 37 -20.18 -30.14 -7.54
CA PRO A 37 -20.01 -28.71 -7.42
C PRO A 37 -21.08 -28.00 -8.25
N THR A 38 -21.99 -27.28 -7.58
CA THR A 38 -22.78 -26.24 -8.24
C THR A 38 -21.85 -25.10 -8.60
N SER A 39 -21.65 -24.91 -9.90
CA SER A 39 -20.98 -23.76 -10.50
C SER A 39 -21.80 -22.49 -10.24
N ASN A 40 -21.67 -21.93 -9.03
CA ASN A 40 -22.06 -20.56 -8.76
C ASN A 40 -20.84 -19.68 -9.01
N ILE A 41 -20.93 -18.84 -10.04
CA ILE A 41 -20.00 -17.72 -10.24
C ILE A 41 -19.99 -16.92 -8.92
N PRO A 42 -18.86 -16.81 -8.21
CA PRO A 42 -18.82 -16.08 -6.95
C PRO A 42 -19.17 -14.61 -7.22
N ALA A 43 -20.24 -14.11 -6.61
CA ALA A 43 -20.49 -12.68 -6.58
C ALA A 43 -19.26 -11.98 -5.97
N THR A 44 -18.80 -10.88 -6.56
CA THR A 44 -17.69 -10.09 -6.03
C THR A 44 -17.94 -9.82 -4.55
N PRO A 45 -17.05 -10.27 -3.63
CA PRO A 45 -17.29 -10.12 -2.21
C PRO A 45 -17.38 -8.63 -1.87
N ARG A 46 -18.41 -8.28 -1.10
CA ARG A 46 -18.53 -6.93 -0.56
C ARG A 46 -17.29 -6.63 0.28
N MET A 47 -16.76 -5.42 0.15
CA MET A 47 -15.55 -4.99 0.85
C MET A 47 -15.90 -4.09 2.05
N LEU A 48 -15.15 -4.21 3.13
CA LEU A 48 -15.12 -3.32 4.28
C LEU A 48 -13.80 -2.54 4.29
N THR A 49 -13.81 -1.34 4.88
CA THR A 49 -12.59 -0.53 5.06
C THR A 49 -12.06 -0.70 6.48
N TYR A 50 -10.78 -1.03 6.61
CA TYR A 50 -10.01 -0.85 7.83
C TYR A 50 -9.20 0.45 7.72
N THR A 51 -9.19 1.24 8.78
CA THR A 51 -8.38 2.46 8.87
C THR A 51 -7.78 2.55 10.26
N ASN A 52 -6.50 2.92 10.33
CA ASN A 52 -5.82 3.38 11.53
C ASN A 52 -5.14 4.74 11.23
N PRO A 53 -4.49 5.39 12.21
CA PRO A 53 -3.83 6.68 11.96
C PRO A 53 -2.71 6.67 10.90
N ALA A 54 -2.17 5.50 10.52
CA ALA A 54 -1.08 5.37 9.57
C ALA A 54 -1.55 5.02 8.15
N TYR A 55 -2.57 4.18 7.99
CA TYR A 55 -3.02 3.70 6.69
C TYR A 55 -4.47 3.21 6.70
N SER A 56 -5.00 3.03 5.50
CA SER A 56 -6.29 2.38 5.23
C SER A 56 -6.14 1.28 4.18
N ILE A 57 -6.98 0.25 4.27
CA ILE A 57 -7.05 -0.87 3.34
C ILE A 57 -8.44 -1.50 3.37
N GLN A 58 -8.93 -1.95 2.22
CA GLN A 58 -10.17 -2.72 2.12
C GLN A 58 -9.92 -4.22 2.27
N TYR A 59 -10.90 -4.93 2.81
CA TYR A 59 -10.89 -6.38 2.98
C TYR A 59 -12.29 -6.98 2.79
N PRO A 60 -12.41 -8.25 2.37
CA PRO A 60 -13.71 -8.88 2.18
C PRO A 60 -14.52 -8.96 3.48
N THR A 61 -15.84 -8.77 3.41
CA THR A 61 -16.74 -8.83 4.57
C THR A 61 -16.73 -10.18 5.29
N ASN A 62 -16.40 -11.26 4.58
CA ASN A 62 -16.33 -12.61 5.12
C ASN A 62 -14.95 -12.96 5.71
N TRP A 63 -13.95 -12.09 5.59
CA TRP A 63 -12.63 -12.33 6.17
C TRP A 63 -12.58 -11.85 7.62
N LYS A 64 -11.97 -12.67 8.48
CA LYS A 64 -11.78 -12.33 9.91
C LYS A 64 -10.60 -11.37 10.06
N LYS A 65 -10.84 -10.25 10.74
CA LYS A 65 -9.80 -9.27 11.11
C LYS A 65 -9.30 -9.52 12.53
N THR A 66 -7.99 -9.56 12.73
CA THR A 66 -7.33 -9.64 14.05
C THR A 66 -6.16 -8.66 14.12
N GLN A 67 -5.96 -8.00 15.25
CA GLN A 67 -4.87 -7.03 15.44
C GLN A 67 -3.94 -7.48 16.57
N GLU A 68 -2.64 -7.44 16.33
CA GLU A 68 -1.61 -7.62 17.34
C GLU A 68 -0.61 -6.46 17.26
N LYS A 69 -0.57 -5.62 18.31
CA LYS A 69 0.20 -4.37 18.31
C LYS A 69 -0.17 -3.49 17.10
N GLU A 70 0.81 -3.17 16.25
CA GLU A 70 0.66 -2.35 15.03
C GLU A 70 0.43 -3.18 13.76
N GLU A 71 0.40 -4.52 13.86
CA GLU A 71 0.10 -5.41 12.74
C GLU A 71 -1.39 -5.78 12.73
N ILE A 72 -2.02 -5.64 11.57
CA ILE A 72 -3.37 -6.13 11.29
C ILE A 72 -3.28 -7.34 10.38
N THR A 73 -4.07 -8.37 10.66
CA THR A 73 -4.18 -9.58 9.85
C THR A 73 -5.62 -9.83 9.44
N PHE A 74 -5.85 -10.09 8.16
CA PHE A 74 -7.11 -10.53 7.59
C PHE A 74 -6.98 -12.00 7.19
N SER A 75 -7.87 -12.85 7.67
CA SER A 75 -7.86 -14.30 7.40
C SER A 75 -9.10 -14.71 6.61
N SER A 76 -8.93 -15.52 5.57
CA SER A 76 -10.03 -16.12 4.81
C SER A 76 -10.93 -16.99 5.69
N PRO A 77 -12.21 -17.19 5.33
CA PRO A 77 -13.03 -18.24 5.95
C PRO A 77 -12.36 -19.61 5.84
N LEU A 78 -12.64 -20.50 6.79
CA LEU A 78 -12.31 -21.92 6.62
C LEU A 78 -13.16 -22.49 5.49
N GLU A 79 -12.53 -23.22 4.56
CA GLU A 79 -13.23 -23.83 3.42
C GLU A 79 -13.97 -25.11 3.83
N SER A 80 -13.48 -25.81 4.85
CA SER A 80 -14.11 -27.02 5.42
C SER A 80 -13.62 -27.30 6.85
N SER A 81 -14.22 -28.29 7.53
CA SER A 81 -13.72 -28.78 8.82
C SER A 81 -12.37 -29.50 8.73
N ALA A 82 -11.94 -29.89 7.53
CA ALA A 82 -10.63 -30.45 7.24
C ALA A 82 -9.60 -29.38 6.83
N ASP A 83 -10.02 -28.12 6.71
CA ASP A 83 -9.15 -27.02 6.33
C ASP A 83 -8.23 -26.62 7.49
N THR A 84 -6.96 -26.95 7.35
CA THR A 84 -5.94 -26.68 8.37
C THR A 84 -5.21 -25.36 8.16
N PHE A 85 -5.43 -24.65 7.04
CA PHE A 85 -4.74 -23.40 6.73
C PHE A 85 -5.67 -22.33 6.15
N GLN A 86 -5.79 -21.23 6.89
CA GLN A 86 -6.45 -20.02 6.41
C GLN A 86 -5.44 -19.09 5.73
N GLU A 87 -5.76 -18.68 4.51
CA GLU A 87 -5.05 -17.61 3.80
C GLU A 87 -5.08 -16.34 4.62
N LYS A 88 -3.93 -15.67 4.67
CA LYS A 88 -3.78 -14.47 5.50
C LYS A 88 -3.09 -13.37 4.72
N LEU A 89 -3.66 -12.17 4.78
CA LEU A 89 -2.99 -10.93 4.45
C LEU A 89 -2.69 -10.18 5.75
N SER A 90 -1.42 -9.97 6.04
CA SER A 90 -0.95 -9.21 7.21
C SER A 90 -0.29 -7.92 6.74
N ILE A 91 -0.51 -6.82 7.46
CA ILE A 91 0.16 -5.53 7.21
C ILE A 91 0.53 -4.83 8.51
N GLY A 92 1.75 -4.29 8.55
CA GLY A 92 2.23 -3.55 9.72
C GLY A 92 3.62 -2.95 9.50
N PRO A 93 4.07 -2.11 10.44
CA PRO A 93 5.45 -1.62 10.44
C PRO A 93 6.43 -2.75 10.78
N LEU A 94 7.61 -2.74 10.16
CA LEU A 94 8.70 -3.64 10.50
C LEU A 94 9.48 -3.13 11.71
N ALA A 95 9.97 -4.04 12.54
CA ALA A 95 10.69 -3.70 13.76
C ALA A 95 12.08 -3.08 13.46
N GLY A 96 12.29 -1.87 13.97
CA GLY A 96 13.59 -1.19 14.02
C GLY A 96 13.72 -0.01 13.03
N PRO A 97 14.61 0.95 13.33
CA PRO A 97 14.78 2.16 12.51
C PRO A 97 15.50 1.84 11.19
N SER A 98 14.83 1.99 10.05
CA SER A 98 15.44 1.79 8.73
C SER A 98 16.30 2.97 8.29
N THR A 99 17.29 2.71 7.44
CA THR A 99 18.06 3.75 6.75
C THR A 99 17.65 3.92 5.30
N ASN A 100 17.22 2.85 4.61
CA ASN A 100 16.58 2.91 3.30
C ASN A 100 15.95 1.55 2.92
N LEU A 101 14.95 1.59 2.03
CA LEU A 101 14.18 0.44 1.55
C LEU A 101 15.03 -0.54 0.72
N ASP A 102 15.87 -0.03 -0.19
CA ASP A 102 16.60 -0.85 -1.17
C ASP A 102 17.63 -1.77 -0.50
N GLY A 103 18.40 -1.23 0.44
CA GLY A 103 19.39 -1.95 1.22
C GLY A 103 18.73 -3.01 2.10
N PHE A 104 17.62 -2.67 2.76
CA PHE A 104 16.83 -3.64 3.51
C PHE A 104 16.35 -4.78 2.61
N PHE A 105 15.74 -4.46 1.47
CA PHE A 105 15.16 -5.46 0.58
C PHE A 105 16.24 -6.37 -0.02
N LYS A 106 17.37 -5.79 -0.44
CA LYS A 106 18.53 -6.56 -0.92
C LYS A 106 19.01 -7.57 0.13
N GLU A 107 19.26 -7.11 1.35
CA GLU A 107 19.71 -8.01 2.44
C GLU A 107 18.66 -9.08 2.77
N TYR A 108 17.39 -8.69 2.77
CA TYR A 108 16.26 -9.60 2.99
C TYR A 108 16.24 -10.72 1.95
N VAL A 109 16.29 -10.39 0.65
CA VAL A 109 16.30 -11.35 -0.46
C VAL A 109 17.56 -12.23 -0.44
N ASP A 110 18.74 -11.65 -0.17
CA ASP A 110 20.00 -12.39 -0.09
C ASP A 110 19.99 -13.46 1.01
N MET A 111 19.29 -13.21 2.12
CA MET A 111 19.08 -14.19 3.18
C MET A 111 17.98 -15.19 2.84
N LEU A 112 16.88 -14.72 2.24
CA LEU A 112 15.76 -15.57 1.86
C LEU A 112 16.16 -16.65 0.85
N LYS A 113 17.01 -16.31 -0.14
CA LYS A 113 17.58 -17.26 -1.12
C LYS A 113 18.36 -18.42 -0.50
N LYS A 114 18.79 -18.31 0.77
CA LYS A 114 19.49 -19.39 1.48
C LYS A 114 18.53 -20.39 2.14
N ALA A 115 17.25 -20.03 2.26
CA ALA A 115 16.28 -20.78 3.06
C ALA A 115 14.98 -21.12 2.31
N ALA A 116 14.72 -20.50 1.16
CA ALA A 116 13.49 -20.67 0.41
C ALA A 116 13.74 -20.63 -1.11
N ALA A 117 12.81 -21.20 -1.87
CA ALA A 117 12.77 -21.02 -3.33
C ALA A 117 12.21 -19.63 -3.63
N VAL A 118 13.09 -18.69 -3.97
CA VAL A 118 12.73 -17.29 -4.25
C VAL A 118 12.42 -17.10 -5.73
N ASP A 119 11.31 -16.43 -6.00
CA ASP A 119 10.82 -16.12 -7.33
C ASP A 119 10.50 -14.62 -7.46
N ASN A 120 10.69 -14.08 -8.66
CA ASN A 120 10.25 -12.73 -9.05
C ASN A 120 10.51 -11.59 -8.03
N PRO A 121 11.73 -11.37 -7.49
CA PRO A 121 12.03 -10.10 -6.83
C PRO A 121 11.93 -8.95 -7.84
N SER A 122 11.11 -7.93 -7.57
CA SER A 122 10.93 -6.81 -8.49
C SER A 122 10.55 -5.51 -7.78
N ASP A 123 10.79 -4.40 -8.48
CA ASP A 123 10.26 -3.08 -8.09
C ASP A 123 8.73 -3.04 -8.31
N THR A 124 8.03 -2.28 -7.48
CA THR A 124 6.59 -2.01 -7.58
C THR A 124 6.24 -0.70 -6.86
N THR A 125 4.95 -0.46 -6.65
CA THR A 125 4.45 0.64 -5.82
C THR A 125 3.39 0.15 -4.85
N LEU A 126 3.29 0.80 -3.68
CA LEU A 126 2.25 0.52 -2.71
C LEU A 126 1.71 1.84 -2.15
N GLY A 127 0.41 2.12 -2.36
CA GLY A 127 -0.21 3.38 -1.93
C GLY A 127 0.46 4.63 -2.53
N GLY A 128 1.04 4.51 -3.73
CA GLY A 128 1.79 5.58 -4.41
C GLY A 128 3.26 5.72 -3.99
N TYR A 129 3.73 4.93 -3.02
CA TYR A 129 5.13 4.94 -2.58
C TYR A 129 5.95 3.87 -3.34
N PRO A 130 7.25 4.12 -3.60
CA PRO A 130 8.15 3.07 -4.07
C PRO A 130 8.11 1.86 -3.13
N ALA A 131 8.09 0.67 -3.73
CA ALA A 131 8.01 -0.56 -2.99
C ALA A 131 8.79 -1.66 -3.72
N HIS A 132 9.18 -2.68 -2.98
CA HIS A 132 9.76 -3.90 -3.52
C HIS A 132 8.85 -5.07 -3.21
N THR A 133 8.75 -6.01 -4.14
CA THR A 133 8.01 -7.26 -3.92
C THR A 133 8.88 -8.48 -4.18
N VAL A 134 8.58 -9.55 -3.46
CA VAL A 134 9.17 -10.87 -3.66
C VAL A 134 8.11 -11.94 -3.44
N ILE A 135 8.12 -12.94 -4.32
CA ILE A 135 7.30 -14.15 -4.17
C ILE A 135 8.25 -15.30 -3.84
N PHE A 136 7.86 -16.20 -2.96
CA PHE A 136 8.69 -17.35 -2.65
C PHE A 136 7.87 -18.49 -2.08
N THR A 137 8.45 -19.68 -2.15
CA THR A 137 7.87 -20.89 -1.58
C THR A 137 8.78 -21.40 -0.47
N VAL A 138 8.19 -21.71 0.68
CA VAL A 138 8.89 -22.26 1.84
C VAL A 138 8.08 -23.40 2.45
N LYS A 139 8.79 -24.40 2.98
CA LYS A 139 8.21 -25.49 3.78
C LYS A 139 8.67 -25.32 5.22
N PRO A 140 7.92 -24.63 6.09
CA PRO A 140 8.27 -24.53 7.49
C PRO A 140 8.21 -25.93 8.12
N LYS A 141 8.99 -26.12 9.20
CA LYS A 141 8.98 -27.38 9.94
C LYS A 141 7.57 -27.62 10.51
N ASP A 142 7.06 -28.84 10.30
CA ASP A 142 5.74 -29.28 10.79
C ASP A 142 4.54 -28.47 10.25
N GLN A 143 4.69 -27.77 9.12
CA GLN A 143 3.63 -26.99 8.47
C GLN A 143 3.47 -27.33 6.98
N PRO A 144 2.33 -26.99 6.35
CA PRO A 144 2.15 -27.15 4.91
C PRO A 144 3.20 -26.36 4.10
N LEU A 145 3.33 -26.74 2.83
CA LEU A 145 4.11 -25.92 1.89
C LEU A 145 3.36 -24.60 1.71
N LEU A 146 4.05 -23.47 1.84
CA LEU A 146 3.45 -22.15 1.74
C LEU A 146 4.05 -21.38 0.58
N LYS A 147 3.18 -20.72 -0.20
CA LYS A 147 3.55 -19.69 -1.17
C LYS A 147 3.26 -18.34 -0.53
N MET A 148 4.26 -17.46 -0.53
CA MET A 148 4.20 -16.14 0.08
C MET A 148 4.50 -15.06 -0.92
N MET A 149 3.78 -13.95 -0.81
CA MET A 149 4.11 -12.68 -1.44
C MET A 149 4.36 -11.65 -0.34
N GLN A 150 5.48 -10.96 -0.43
CA GLN A 150 5.77 -9.84 0.45
C GLN A 150 6.00 -8.57 -0.36
N ILE A 151 5.45 -7.47 0.13
CA ILE A 151 5.64 -6.14 -0.41
C ILE A 151 6.18 -5.27 0.71
N PHE A 152 7.32 -4.63 0.47
CA PHE A 152 7.96 -3.73 1.41
C PHE A 152 7.95 -2.31 0.86
N THR A 153 7.54 -1.35 1.65
CA THR A 153 7.58 0.07 1.30
C THR A 153 8.09 0.88 2.49
N GLN A 154 8.43 2.15 2.23
CA GLN A 154 8.93 3.07 3.24
C GLN A 154 8.10 4.35 3.23
N LYS A 155 7.64 4.77 4.42
CA LYS A 155 7.09 6.10 4.67
C LYS A 155 7.89 6.76 5.79
N GLY A 156 8.52 7.90 5.49
CA GLY A 156 9.48 8.54 6.38
C GLY A 156 10.61 7.60 6.78
N THR A 157 10.79 7.38 8.08
CA THR A 157 11.83 6.49 8.65
C THR A 157 11.35 5.06 8.91
N LYS A 158 10.05 4.78 8.69
CA LYS A 158 9.42 3.49 8.99
C LYS A 158 9.29 2.66 7.71
N LEU A 159 9.70 1.39 7.79
CA LEU A 159 9.35 0.39 6.79
C LEU A 159 8.02 -0.26 7.16
N TYR A 160 7.23 -0.55 6.14
CA TYR A 160 5.99 -1.31 6.23
C TYR A 160 6.11 -2.56 5.38
N GLY A 161 5.52 -3.66 5.86
CA GLY A 161 5.42 -4.91 5.12
C GLY A 161 3.96 -5.31 4.94
N ILE A 162 3.59 -5.71 3.73
CA ILE A 162 2.40 -6.53 3.45
C ILE A 162 2.89 -7.95 3.20
N THR A 163 2.30 -8.93 3.89
CA THR A 163 2.57 -10.35 3.67
C THR A 163 1.28 -11.08 3.34
N TYR A 164 1.19 -11.63 2.14
CA TYR A 164 0.18 -12.61 1.78
C TYR A 164 0.77 -14.01 1.89
N ARG A 165 0.07 -14.93 2.55
CA ARG A 165 0.45 -16.34 2.70
C ARG A 165 -0.72 -17.25 2.39
N ALA A 166 -0.46 -18.27 1.60
CA ALA A 166 -1.42 -19.28 1.18
C ALA A 166 -0.72 -20.61 0.92
N GLU A 167 -1.49 -21.70 0.93
CA GLU A 167 -1.06 -22.94 0.28
C GLU A 167 -0.99 -22.72 -1.24
N PRO A 168 -0.04 -23.34 -1.98
CA PRO A 168 0.15 -23.09 -3.40
C PRO A 168 -1.13 -23.17 -4.24
N ASP A 169 -1.97 -24.18 -4.00
CA ASP A 169 -3.21 -24.40 -4.78
C ASP A 169 -4.28 -23.33 -4.50
N LYS A 170 -4.26 -22.74 -3.29
CA LYS A 170 -5.21 -21.70 -2.85
C LYS A 170 -4.70 -20.28 -3.11
N TYR A 171 -3.39 -20.13 -3.34
CA TYR A 171 -2.77 -18.84 -3.62
C TYR A 171 -3.42 -18.17 -4.84
N ASP A 172 -3.56 -18.92 -5.93
CA ASP A 172 -4.08 -18.37 -7.18
C ASP A 172 -5.60 -18.11 -7.09
N ALA A 173 -6.34 -18.92 -6.32
CA ALA A 173 -7.78 -18.76 -6.10
C ALA A 173 -8.16 -17.43 -5.41
N ASN A 174 -7.34 -16.98 -4.46
CA ASN A 174 -7.57 -15.73 -3.73
C ASN A 174 -6.83 -14.52 -4.33
N PHE A 175 -6.03 -14.73 -5.38
CA PHE A 175 -5.11 -13.71 -5.89
C PHE A 175 -5.83 -12.42 -6.31
N ALA A 176 -6.96 -12.51 -7.02
CA ALA A 176 -7.74 -11.34 -7.43
C ALA A 176 -8.27 -10.53 -6.23
N THR A 177 -8.72 -11.22 -5.18
CA THR A 177 -9.15 -10.57 -3.94
C THR A 177 -7.98 -9.89 -3.24
N ILE A 178 -6.83 -10.55 -3.15
CA ILE A 178 -5.61 -9.96 -2.57
C ILE A 178 -5.13 -8.74 -3.37
N GLN A 179 -5.17 -8.79 -4.70
CA GLN A 179 -4.87 -7.63 -5.54
C GLN A 179 -5.82 -6.47 -5.28
N THR A 180 -7.11 -6.75 -5.09
CA THR A 180 -8.12 -5.72 -4.74
C THR A 180 -7.80 -5.10 -3.38
N MET A 181 -7.46 -5.92 -2.38
CA MET A 181 -7.05 -5.43 -1.06
C MET A 181 -5.80 -4.53 -1.15
N ILE A 182 -4.74 -5.01 -1.80
CA ILE A 182 -3.49 -4.26 -1.97
C ILE A 182 -3.70 -2.98 -2.78
N GLY A 183 -4.52 -3.02 -3.84
CA GLY A 183 -4.84 -1.85 -4.66
C GLY A 183 -5.64 -0.78 -3.92
N SER A 184 -6.36 -1.15 -2.86
CA SER A 184 -7.09 -0.20 -2.01
C SER A 184 -6.22 0.43 -0.90
N PHE A 185 -5.00 -0.09 -0.71
CA PHE A 185 -4.10 0.40 0.33
C PHE A 185 -3.62 1.82 0.05
N HIS A 186 -3.73 2.69 1.05
CA HIS A 186 -3.10 4.01 1.02
C HIS A 186 -2.67 4.42 2.43
N PHE A 187 -1.57 5.17 2.49
CA PHE A 187 -1.16 5.81 3.74
C PHE A 187 -2.09 6.99 4.05
N ILE A 188 -2.41 7.14 5.33
CA ILE A 188 -3.02 8.37 5.85
C ILE A 188 -1.91 9.42 5.91
N ILE A 189 -2.20 10.61 5.40
CA ILE A 189 -1.32 11.77 5.50
C ILE A 189 -1.93 12.68 6.56
N SER A 190 -1.17 12.96 7.61
CA SER A 190 -1.67 13.81 8.69
C SER A 190 -1.77 15.27 8.25
N PRO A 191 -2.59 16.10 8.94
CA PRO A 191 -2.64 17.54 8.67
C PRO A 191 -1.27 18.23 8.80
N GLU A 192 -0.43 17.80 9.73
CA GLU A 192 0.92 18.36 9.91
C GLU A 192 1.83 18.04 8.72
N GLU A 193 1.80 16.80 8.22
CA GLU A 193 2.52 16.40 7.01
C GLU A 193 2.08 17.21 5.79
N LEU A 194 0.77 17.45 5.63
CA LEU A 194 0.24 18.26 4.53
C LEU A 194 0.67 19.72 4.62
N GLU A 195 0.64 20.34 5.80
CA GLU A 195 1.12 21.72 5.99
C GLU A 195 2.62 21.85 5.71
N ALA A 196 3.43 20.90 6.20
CA ALA A 196 4.86 20.86 5.92
C ALA A 196 5.13 20.69 4.43
N PHE A 197 4.36 19.84 3.75
CA PHE A 197 4.46 19.63 2.32
C PHE A 197 4.13 20.91 1.54
N VAL A 198 3.02 21.59 1.85
CA VAL A 198 2.64 22.87 1.23
C VAL A 198 3.69 23.96 1.47
N THR A 199 4.28 24.00 2.67
CA THR A 199 5.38 24.92 2.99
C THR A 199 6.59 24.65 2.09
N CYS A 200 7.01 23.39 1.98
CA CYS A 200 8.10 23.01 1.08
C CYS A 200 7.82 23.39 -0.39
N LEU A 201 6.58 23.19 -0.88
CA LEU A 201 6.22 23.56 -2.25
C LEU A 201 6.45 25.06 -2.51
N LYS A 202 6.08 25.91 -1.55
CA LYS A 202 6.34 27.37 -1.63
C LYS A 202 7.84 27.66 -1.65
N ASP A 203 8.60 27.05 -0.75
CA ASP A 203 10.06 27.27 -0.65
C ASP A 203 10.78 26.83 -1.93
N LYS A 204 10.30 25.74 -2.55
CA LYS A 204 10.75 25.24 -3.85
C LYS A 204 10.20 26.04 -5.04
N LYS A 205 9.45 27.12 -4.79
CA LYS A 205 8.84 27.99 -5.82
C LYS A 205 7.97 27.21 -6.82
N VAL A 206 7.32 26.15 -6.34
CA VAL A 206 6.31 25.43 -7.12
C VAL A 206 5.05 26.29 -7.16
N THR A 207 4.44 26.44 -8.33
CA THR A 207 3.23 27.24 -8.52
C THR A 207 2.10 26.41 -9.10
N PHE A 208 0.92 26.50 -8.51
CA PHE A 208 -0.29 25.87 -8.99
C PHE A 208 -1.18 26.89 -9.71
N TYR A 209 -1.23 26.83 -11.03
CA TYR A 209 -2.14 27.62 -11.84
C TYR A 209 -3.47 26.92 -12.01
N GLY A 210 -4.57 27.60 -11.71
CA GLY A 210 -5.90 27.05 -11.94
C GLY A 210 -6.98 28.11 -12.06
N ALA A 211 -8.23 27.65 -12.08
CA ALA A 211 -9.40 28.50 -12.09
C ALA A 211 -10.38 28.10 -10.98
N SER A 212 -11.08 29.07 -10.40
CA SER A 212 -12.07 28.83 -9.34
C SER A 212 -13.23 27.93 -9.77
N TRP A 213 -13.60 27.95 -11.06
CA TRP A 213 -14.67 27.13 -11.64
C TRP A 213 -14.20 25.78 -12.20
N CYS A 214 -12.89 25.50 -12.17
CA CYS A 214 -12.32 24.29 -12.78
C CYS A 214 -12.47 23.10 -11.83
N SER A 215 -13.23 22.08 -12.24
CA SER A 215 -13.50 20.87 -11.44
C SER A 215 -12.22 20.14 -11.03
N HIS A 216 -11.30 19.93 -11.96
CA HIS A 216 -10.00 19.32 -11.67
C HIS A 216 -9.13 20.17 -10.74
N CYS A 217 -9.34 21.48 -10.71
CA CYS A 217 -8.64 22.37 -9.80
C CYS A 217 -9.21 22.23 -8.38
N THR A 218 -10.52 22.01 -8.27
CA THR A 218 -11.18 21.64 -7.01
C THR A 218 -10.68 20.28 -6.52
N GLU A 219 -10.71 19.25 -7.37
CA GLU A 219 -10.19 17.91 -7.06
C GLU A 219 -8.72 17.97 -6.61
N GLN A 220 -7.88 18.75 -7.30
CA GLN A 220 -6.49 18.95 -6.91
C GLN A 220 -6.36 19.58 -5.52
N LYS A 221 -7.21 20.56 -5.18
CA LYS A 221 -7.21 21.23 -3.87
C LYS A 221 -7.70 20.29 -2.77
N GLU A 222 -8.68 19.45 -3.05
CA GLU A 222 -9.24 18.49 -2.08
C GLU A 222 -8.18 17.51 -1.56
N LEU A 223 -7.19 17.14 -2.38
CA LEU A 223 -6.05 16.33 -1.93
C LEU A 223 -5.24 16.97 -0.80
N PHE A 224 -5.28 18.30 -0.64
CA PHE A 224 -4.58 19.02 0.42
C PHE A 224 -5.48 19.35 1.61
N GLU A 225 -6.72 18.90 1.62
CA GLU A 225 -7.68 19.12 2.69
C GLU A 225 -7.71 20.58 3.18
N LYS A 226 -7.47 20.81 4.48
CA LYS A 226 -7.43 22.15 5.08
C LYS A 226 -6.21 22.97 4.61
N SER A 227 -5.11 22.31 4.28
CA SER A 227 -3.87 22.91 3.78
C SER A 227 -4.01 23.48 2.37
N ALA A 228 -5.10 23.17 1.67
CA ALA A 228 -5.43 23.75 0.37
C ALA A 228 -5.46 25.28 0.38
N LYS A 229 -5.85 25.90 1.51
CA LYS A 229 -5.87 27.37 1.68
C LYS A 229 -4.49 28.00 1.61
N SER A 230 -3.48 27.21 1.94
CA SER A 230 -2.08 27.61 1.95
C SER A 230 -1.38 27.29 0.65
N LEU A 231 -2.01 26.66 -0.35
CA LEU A 231 -1.32 26.29 -1.59
C LEU A 231 -0.71 27.51 -2.32
N PRO A 232 0.42 27.35 -3.03
CA PRO A 232 0.96 28.37 -3.93
C PRO A 232 0.10 28.52 -5.20
N TYR A 233 -1.18 28.84 -5.02
CA TYR A 233 -2.19 28.90 -6.06
C TYR A 233 -2.26 30.28 -6.71
N VAL A 234 -2.35 30.29 -8.05
CA VAL A 234 -2.62 31.50 -8.84
C VAL A 234 -3.94 31.32 -9.58
N GLU A 235 -4.88 32.23 -9.31
CA GLU A 235 -6.13 32.33 -10.03
C GLU A 235 -5.88 32.88 -11.45
N CYS A 236 -6.17 32.03 -12.43
CA CYS A 236 -6.00 32.35 -13.84
C CYS A 236 -7.30 32.69 -14.54
N SER A 237 -8.46 32.69 -13.88
CA SER A 237 -9.71 33.17 -14.47
C SER A 237 -10.03 34.60 -14.07
N THR A 238 -10.61 35.36 -14.99
CA THR A 238 -11.16 36.69 -14.69
C THR A 238 -12.33 36.60 -13.70
N PRO A 239 -12.50 37.59 -12.80
CA PRO A 239 -13.66 37.63 -11.91
C PRO A 239 -14.97 37.58 -12.69
N GLY A 240 -15.85 36.63 -12.37
CA GLY A 240 -17.15 36.48 -13.01
C GLY A 240 -17.13 35.94 -14.44
N GLY A 241 -15.96 35.60 -14.99
CA GLY A 241 -15.81 35.08 -16.35
C GLY A 241 -14.99 33.79 -16.42
N LYS A 242 -14.86 33.24 -17.63
CA LYS A 242 -13.98 32.09 -17.94
C LYS A 242 -12.74 32.49 -18.75
N GLU A 243 -12.56 33.79 -18.99
CA GLU A 243 -11.38 34.26 -19.71
C GLU A 243 -10.13 34.11 -18.86
N GLN A 244 -9.02 33.73 -19.49
CA GLN A 244 -7.75 33.67 -18.80
C GLN A 244 -7.21 35.08 -18.50
N THR A 245 -6.68 35.29 -17.29
CA THR A 245 -6.07 36.56 -16.88
C THR A 245 -4.85 36.88 -17.75
N ALA A 246 -4.56 38.17 -17.92
CA ALA A 246 -3.40 38.62 -18.71
C ALA A 246 -2.08 38.03 -18.19
N ASN A 247 -1.93 37.89 -16.86
CA ASN A 247 -0.74 37.26 -16.26
C ASN A 247 -0.56 35.81 -16.73
N CYS A 248 -1.62 34.99 -16.67
CA CYS A 248 -1.53 33.60 -17.11
C CYS A 248 -1.41 33.44 -18.63
N LYS A 249 -2.03 34.34 -19.42
CA LYS A 249 -1.85 34.41 -20.88
C LYS A 249 -0.40 34.73 -21.24
N ASN A 250 0.17 35.79 -20.66
CA ASN A 250 1.54 36.23 -20.93
C ASN A 250 2.58 35.18 -20.51
N LYS A 251 2.27 34.39 -19.48
CA LYS A 251 3.10 33.28 -19.02
C LYS A 251 2.90 31.99 -19.83
N GLY A 252 1.94 31.98 -20.76
CA GLY A 252 1.64 30.85 -21.64
C GLY A 252 1.11 29.63 -20.90
N ILE A 253 0.23 29.82 -19.91
CA ILE A 253 -0.38 28.70 -19.17
C ILE A 253 -1.40 27.99 -20.09
N PRO A 254 -1.17 26.73 -20.46
CA PRO A 254 -1.94 26.05 -21.52
C PRO A 254 -3.36 25.65 -21.09
N GLY A 255 -3.59 25.52 -19.79
CA GLY A 255 -4.85 25.07 -19.23
C GLY A 255 -4.75 24.84 -17.73
N TYR A 256 -5.82 24.31 -17.14
CA TYR A 256 -5.95 24.14 -15.70
C TYR A 256 -6.37 22.71 -15.34
N PRO A 257 -5.87 22.13 -14.24
CA PRO A 257 -4.76 22.63 -13.43
C PRO A 257 -3.42 22.55 -14.19
N THR A 258 -2.48 23.44 -13.89
CA THR A 258 -1.09 23.34 -14.33
C THR A 258 -0.17 23.62 -13.14
N TRP A 259 0.76 22.71 -12.89
CA TRP A 259 1.85 22.87 -11.94
C TRP A 259 3.11 23.33 -12.67
N GLU A 260 3.73 24.41 -12.20
CA GLU A 260 5.05 24.86 -12.64
C GLU A 260 6.06 24.66 -11.50
N PHE A 261 7.21 24.05 -11.82
CA PHE A 261 8.28 23.75 -10.87
C PHE A 261 9.46 24.70 -11.06
N ALA A 262 10.38 24.72 -10.09
CA ALA A 262 11.66 25.42 -10.23
C ALA A 262 12.36 25.02 -11.54
N GLY A 263 12.88 26.02 -12.26
CA GLY A 263 13.45 25.84 -13.60
C GLY A 263 12.43 25.89 -14.74
N GLY A 264 11.15 26.12 -14.45
CA GLY A 264 10.10 26.40 -15.46
C GLY A 264 9.47 25.17 -16.08
N SER A 265 9.85 23.96 -15.67
CA SER A 265 9.16 22.74 -16.13
C SER A 265 7.71 22.72 -15.65
N ARG A 266 6.80 22.24 -16.49
CA ARG A 266 5.35 22.23 -16.22
C ARG A 266 4.76 20.84 -16.35
N VAL A 267 3.73 20.56 -15.57
CA VAL A 267 2.85 19.40 -15.69
C VAL A 267 1.42 19.90 -15.69
N SER A 268 0.66 19.56 -16.73
CA SER A 268 -0.77 19.87 -16.82
C SER A 268 -1.61 18.68 -16.40
N GLY A 269 -2.77 18.95 -15.81
CA GLY A 269 -3.67 17.94 -15.28
C GLY A 269 -3.44 17.66 -13.79
N LEU A 270 -4.32 16.80 -13.25
CA LEU A 270 -4.27 16.37 -11.86
C LEU A 270 -2.95 15.67 -11.55
N MET A 271 -2.39 15.96 -10.39
CA MET A 271 -1.23 15.27 -9.85
C MET A 271 -1.56 14.69 -8.48
N THR A 272 -1.16 13.44 -8.26
CA THR A 272 -1.17 12.85 -6.93
C THR A 272 -0.18 13.59 -6.04
N LEU A 273 -0.38 13.53 -4.72
CA LEU A 273 0.55 14.15 -3.76
C LEU A 273 1.96 13.55 -3.91
N GLN A 274 2.05 12.24 -4.15
CA GLN A 274 3.31 11.51 -4.33
C GLN A 274 4.06 11.93 -5.60
N ASP A 275 3.36 12.10 -6.73
CA ASP A 275 3.98 12.58 -7.96
C ASP A 275 4.46 14.02 -7.82
N LEU A 276 3.65 14.86 -7.15
CA LEU A 276 4.02 16.23 -6.85
C LEU A 276 5.24 16.29 -5.92
N ALA A 277 5.30 15.44 -4.89
CA ALA A 277 6.45 15.30 -4.01
C ALA A 277 7.72 14.89 -4.76
N LYS A 278 7.63 13.85 -5.59
CA LYS A 278 8.73 13.38 -6.44
C LYS A 278 9.23 14.49 -7.38
N LYS A 279 8.32 15.22 -8.02
CA LYS A 279 8.67 16.25 -9.01
C LYS A 279 9.22 17.54 -8.38
N SER A 280 8.72 17.91 -7.20
CA SER A 280 9.18 19.09 -6.45
C SER A 280 10.43 18.84 -5.61
N GLY A 281 10.74 17.58 -5.30
CA GLY A 281 11.75 17.21 -4.32
C GLY A 281 11.35 17.52 -2.87
N CYS A 282 10.04 17.65 -2.62
CA CYS A 282 9.47 17.80 -1.27
C CYS A 282 9.08 16.44 -0.71
N THR A 283 9.17 16.26 0.61
CA THR A 283 8.88 14.99 1.27
C THR A 283 7.44 14.96 1.79
N LEU A 284 6.77 13.81 1.63
CA LEU A 284 5.54 13.43 2.33
C LEU A 284 5.89 12.27 3.28
N SER A 285 6.16 12.58 4.54
CA SER A 285 6.72 11.62 5.51
C SER A 285 6.18 11.79 6.91
#